data_AF-A0A2S8FXZ3-F1
#
_entry.id   AF-A0A2S8FXZ3-F1
#
_cell.length_a   1.000
_cell.length_b   1.000
_cell.length_c   1.000
_cell.angle_alpha   90.00
_cell.angle_beta   90.00
_cell.angle_gamma   90.00
#
_symmetry.space_group_name_H-M   'P 1'
#
loop_
_entity.id
_entity.type
_entity.pdbx_description
1 polymer ?
#
loop_
_entity_poly.entity_id
_entity_poly.type
_entity_poly.pdbx_seq_one_letter_code
_entity_poly.pdbx_strand_id
1 'polypeptide(L)'
;MDCAVRFDAPVDSPEHAELRDTAWMGGSLSEGMYLLGMLAGKNLFRQTSEQVVEDYVSELREYTKQHVSEQAAAIFCNSRIDWALIPYLRLAYHRNPDWPPMNVERKQREERAMEYLLFHLDATVDDLADHLGTTVKQVQRLTLVKEALQQIELSR
;
A
#
# COMPACT_ATOMS: atom_id res chain seq x y z
N MET A 1 -23.11 -7.54 5.19
CA MET A 1 -22.40 -8.74 4.71
C MET A 1 -20.94 -8.56 5.08
N ASP A 2 -20.29 -9.60 5.59
CA ASP A 2 -18.92 -9.54 6.12
C ASP A 2 -17.88 -9.34 4.99
N CYS A 3 -16.84 -8.54 5.22
CA CYS A 3 -15.76 -8.30 4.26
C CYS A 3 -15.05 -9.59 3.87
N ALA A 4 -14.88 -10.53 4.80
CA ALA A 4 -14.28 -11.83 4.51
C ALA A 4 -15.05 -12.60 3.45
N VAL A 5 -16.39 -12.64 3.56
CA VAL A 5 -17.26 -13.33 2.60
C VAL A 5 -17.21 -12.66 1.23
N ARG A 6 -17.17 -11.33 1.19
CA ARG A 6 -17.08 -10.56 -0.07
C ARG A 6 -15.75 -10.79 -0.77
N PHE A 7 -14.65 -10.88 -0.02
CA PHE A 7 -13.32 -11.14 -0.58
C PHE A 7 -13.24 -12.53 -1.24
N ASP A 8 -13.87 -13.55 -0.64
CA ASP A 8 -13.89 -14.92 -1.17
C ASP A 8 -14.80 -15.10 -2.39
N ALA A 9 -15.69 -14.13 -2.67
CA ALA A 9 -16.51 -14.15 -3.86
C ALA A 9 -15.63 -14.02 -5.12
N PRO A 10 -16.07 -14.55 -6.28
CA PRO A 10 -15.34 -14.38 -7.53
C PRO A 10 -15.02 -12.91 -7.80
N VAL A 11 -13.82 -12.62 -8.30
CA VAL A 11 -13.33 -11.23 -8.47
C VAL A 11 -14.25 -10.36 -9.33
N ASP A 12 -14.96 -10.97 -10.28
CA ASP A 12 -15.92 -10.30 -11.18
C ASP A 12 -17.35 -10.22 -10.61
N SER A 13 -17.59 -10.73 -9.40
CA SER A 13 -18.91 -10.73 -8.78
C SER A 13 -19.26 -9.35 -8.19
N PRO A 14 -20.56 -9.01 -8.11
CA PRO A 14 -21.02 -7.78 -7.46
C PRO A 14 -20.57 -7.65 -5.99
N GLU A 15 -20.51 -8.77 -5.26
CA GLU A 15 -20.10 -8.81 -3.86
C GLU A 15 -18.62 -8.47 -3.69
N HIS A 16 -17.76 -9.03 -4.54
CA HIS A 16 -16.33 -8.70 -4.53
C HIS A 16 -16.12 -7.25 -4.99
N ALA A 17 -16.84 -6.82 -6.04
CA ALA A 17 -16.80 -5.45 -6.54
C ALA A 17 -17.20 -4.42 -5.46
N GLU A 18 -18.21 -4.72 -4.65
CA GLU A 18 -18.60 -3.86 -3.53
C GLU A 18 -17.43 -3.70 -2.55
N LEU A 19 -16.75 -4.78 -2.15
CA LEU A 19 -15.59 -4.67 -1.28
C LEU A 19 -14.44 -3.89 -1.94
N ARG A 20 -14.09 -4.21 -3.18
CA ARG A 20 -13.04 -3.53 -3.97
C ARG A 20 -13.25 -2.01 -3.97
N ASP A 21 -14.48 -1.58 -4.23
CA ASP A 21 -14.79 -0.17 -4.45
C ASP A 21 -15.06 0.58 -3.15
N THR A 22 -15.16 -0.12 -2.01
CA THR A 22 -15.50 0.48 -0.70
C THR A 22 -14.48 0.25 0.41
N ALA A 23 -13.50 -0.64 0.25
CA ALA A 23 -12.52 -0.97 1.28
C ALA A 23 -11.76 0.27 1.80
N TRP A 24 -11.49 1.24 0.92
CA TRP A 24 -10.84 2.52 1.26
C TRP A 24 -11.66 3.38 2.22
N MET A 25 -12.99 3.25 2.23
CA MET A 25 -13.85 3.96 3.20
C MET A 25 -13.70 3.40 4.63
N GLY A 26 -13.24 2.15 4.76
CA GLY A 26 -12.90 1.55 6.05
C GLY A 26 -11.56 2.01 6.64
N GLY A 27 -10.86 2.92 5.96
CA GLY A 27 -9.55 3.43 6.36
C GLY A 27 -8.38 2.55 5.89
N SER A 28 -7.17 2.99 6.24
CA SER A 28 -5.91 2.44 5.75
C SER A 28 -5.76 0.92 5.95
N LEU A 29 -6.17 0.40 7.11
CA LEU A 29 -6.07 -1.04 7.38
C LEU A 29 -6.97 -1.85 6.44
N SER A 30 -8.23 -1.45 6.28
CA SER A 30 -9.18 -2.12 5.40
C SER A 30 -8.75 -2.08 3.93
N GLU A 31 -8.27 -0.92 3.46
CA GLU A 31 -7.70 -0.78 2.11
C GLU A 31 -6.46 -1.66 1.92
N GLY A 32 -5.52 -1.60 2.88
CA GLY A 32 -4.30 -2.39 2.87
C GLY A 32 -4.60 -3.88 2.85
N MET A 33 -5.54 -4.36 3.66
CA MET A 33 -5.96 -5.75 3.70
C MET A 33 -6.56 -6.22 2.37
N TYR A 34 -7.38 -5.40 1.73
CA TYR A 34 -7.92 -5.73 0.41
C TYR A 34 -6.81 -5.82 -0.64
N LEU A 35 -5.98 -4.77 -0.76
CA LEU A 35 -4.92 -4.70 -1.77
C LEU A 35 -3.86 -5.79 -1.57
N LEU A 36 -3.33 -5.92 -0.35
CA LEU A 36 -2.36 -6.94 -0.01
C LEU A 36 -2.95 -8.33 -0.16
N GLY A 37 -4.22 -8.53 0.21
CA GLY A 37 -4.90 -9.80 0.04
C GLY A 37 -4.99 -10.22 -1.43
N MET A 38 -5.33 -9.29 -2.32
CA MET A 38 -5.35 -9.53 -3.77
C MET A 38 -3.96 -9.85 -4.31
N LEU A 39 -2.94 -9.11 -3.87
CA LEU A 39 -1.56 -9.27 -4.30
C LEU A 39 -0.92 -10.57 -3.80
N ALA A 40 -1.21 -10.97 -2.56
CA ALA A 40 -0.68 -12.18 -1.95
C ALA A 40 -1.56 -13.42 -2.18
N GLY A 41 -2.76 -13.27 -2.76
CA GLY A 41 -3.74 -14.34 -2.91
C GLY A 41 -4.28 -14.87 -1.58
N LYS A 42 -4.42 -14.00 -0.57
CA LYS A 42 -4.83 -14.35 0.80
C LYS A 42 -5.99 -13.49 1.28
N ASN A 43 -7.00 -14.10 1.90
CA ASN A 43 -8.09 -13.37 2.52
C ASN A 43 -7.72 -12.94 3.94
N LEU A 44 -7.18 -11.72 4.08
CA LEU A 44 -6.75 -11.18 5.37
C LEU A 44 -7.93 -10.83 6.30
N PHE A 45 -9.15 -10.65 5.76
CA PHE A 45 -10.34 -10.33 6.55
C PHE A 45 -10.84 -11.50 7.43
N ARG A 46 -10.33 -12.72 7.22
CA ARG A 46 -10.70 -13.90 8.04
C ARG A 46 -10.01 -13.95 9.40
N GLN A 47 -9.06 -13.06 9.66
CA GLN A 47 -8.31 -13.05 10.92
C GLN A 47 -9.17 -12.56 12.09
N THR A 48 -8.89 -13.07 13.29
CA THR A 48 -9.61 -12.68 14.50
C THR A 48 -9.22 -11.27 14.92
N SER A 49 -10.16 -10.52 15.53
CA SER A 49 -10.00 -9.10 15.86
C SER A 49 -8.76 -8.74 16.68
N GLU A 50 -8.23 -9.68 17.47
CA GLU A 50 -7.05 -9.45 18.31
C GLU A 50 -5.73 -9.52 17.53
N GLN A 51 -5.69 -10.24 16.39
CA GLN A 51 -4.44 -10.49 15.64
C GLN A 51 -4.38 -9.82 14.26
N VAL A 52 -5.49 -9.25 13.77
CA VAL A 52 -5.59 -8.67 12.40
C VAL A 52 -4.42 -7.75 12.06
N VAL A 53 -4.04 -6.86 12.97
CA VAL A 53 -2.96 -5.88 12.71
C VAL A 53 -1.61 -6.56 12.62
N GLU A 54 -1.31 -7.49 13.53
CA GLU A 54 -0.02 -8.17 13.55
C GLU A 54 0.17 -9.07 12.33
N ASP A 55 -0.88 -9.83 11.98
CA ASP A 55 -0.86 -10.69 10.82
C ASP A 55 -0.81 -9.87 9.52
N TYR A 56 -1.57 -8.77 9.42
CA TYR A 56 -1.48 -7.84 8.30
C TYR A 56 -0.06 -7.29 8.13
N VAL A 57 0.57 -6.79 9.21
CA VAL A 57 1.93 -6.26 9.17
C VAL A 57 2.95 -7.35 8.82
N SER A 58 2.75 -8.57 9.32
CA SER A 58 3.59 -9.74 9.01
C SER A 58 3.52 -10.08 7.52
N GLU A 59 2.32 -10.17 6.95
CA GLU A 59 2.11 -10.42 5.52
C GLU A 59 2.63 -9.27 4.66
N LEU A 60 2.43 -8.02 5.09
CA LEU A 60 2.94 -6.85 4.39
C LEU A 60 4.47 -6.84 4.35
N ARG A 61 5.11 -7.25 5.45
CA ARG A 61 6.56 -7.40 5.54
C ARG A 61 7.05 -8.48 4.58
N GLU A 62 6.42 -9.64 4.56
CA GLU A 62 6.81 -10.73 3.67
C GLU A 62 6.65 -10.33 2.19
N TYR A 63 5.52 -9.73 1.83
CA TYR A 63 5.30 -9.20 0.49
C TYR A 63 6.37 -8.16 0.11
N THR A 64 6.67 -7.20 0.99
CA THR A 64 7.67 -6.17 0.72
C THR A 64 9.08 -6.75 0.59
N LYS A 65 9.44 -7.78 1.37
CA LYS A 65 10.71 -8.51 1.23
C LYS A 65 10.84 -9.16 -0.15
N GLN A 66 9.79 -9.82 -0.60
CA GLN A 66 9.78 -10.58 -1.85
C GLN A 66 9.81 -9.67 -3.08
N HIS A 67 9.13 -8.52 -3.04
CA HIS A 67 8.94 -7.66 -4.20
C HIS A 67 9.79 -6.39 -4.22
N VAL A 68 10.37 -5.99 -3.08
CA VAL A 68 11.19 -4.78 -2.95
C VAL A 68 12.55 -5.12 -2.36
N SER A 69 12.64 -5.24 -1.03
CA SER A 69 13.87 -5.60 -0.31
C SER A 69 13.60 -5.84 1.17
N GLU A 70 14.52 -6.55 1.84
CA GLU A 70 14.48 -6.71 3.29
C GLU A 70 14.64 -5.39 4.05
N GLN A 71 15.48 -4.48 3.54
CA GLN A 71 15.69 -3.17 4.15
C GLN A 71 14.43 -2.31 4.08
N ALA A 72 13.76 -2.26 2.92
CA ALA A 72 12.49 -1.54 2.78
C ALA A 72 11.42 -2.11 3.73
N ALA A 73 11.34 -3.44 3.82
CA ALA A 73 10.39 -4.10 4.72
C ALA A 73 10.65 -3.77 6.20
N ALA A 74 11.93 -3.66 6.61
CA ALA A 74 12.28 -3.27 7.97
C ALA A 74 11.89 -1.81 8.29
N ILE A 75 12.03 -0.90 7.31
CA ILE A 75 11.75 0.53 7.46
C ILE A 75 10.24 0.80 7.47
N PHE A 76 9.50 0.20 6.53
CA PHE A 76 8.11 0.57 6.25
C PHE A 76 7.06 -0.38 6.84
N CYS A 77 7.37 -1.65 7.12
CA CYS A 77 6.39 -2.62 7.63
C CYS A 77 6.41 -2.67 9.16
N ASN A 78 5.99 -1.57 9.78
CA ASN A 78 5.77 -1.44 11.21
C ASN A 78 4.47 -0.67 11.49
N SER A 79 3.94 -0.79 12.71
CA SER A 79 2.63 -0.23 13.09
C SER A 79 2.52 1.30 13.06
N ARG A 80 3.60 2.03 12.78
CA ARG A 80 3.58 3.50 12.69
C ARG A 80 3.42 4.02 11.27
N ILE A 81 3.92 3.30 10.26
CA ILE A 81 4.00 3.80 8.88
C ILE A 81 3.61 2.78 7.80
N ASP A 82 3.13 1.60 8.18
CA ASP A 82 2.61 0.59 7.25
C ASP A 82 1.59 1.13 6.24
N TRP A 83 0.74 2.06 6.66
CA TRP A 83 -0.21 2.76 5.78
C TRP A 83 0.45 3.54 4.65
N ALA A 84 1.72 3.97 4.78
CA ALA A 84 2.45 4.64 3.71
C ALA A 84 2.72 3.71 2.52
N LEU A 85 2.61 2.38 2.69
CA LEU A 85 2.74 1.41 1.62
C LEU A 85 1.46 1.27 0.76
N ILE A 86 0.32 1.81 1.20
CA ILE A 86 -0.95 1.67 0.46
C ILE A 86 -0.86 2.21 -0.98
N PRO A 87 -0.28 3.39 -1.26
CA PRO A 87 -0.10 3.84 -2.65
C PRO A 87 0.74 2.87 -3.49
N TYR A 88 1.76 2.23 -2.91
CA TYR A 88 2.55 1.22 -3.60
C TYR A 88 1.73 -0.04 -3.89
N LEU A 89 0.97 -0.54 -2.91
CA LEU A 89 0.08 -1.69 -3.11
C LEU A 89 -0.99 -1.38 -4.18
N ARG A 90 -1.54 -0.16 -4.18
CA ARG A 90 -2.50 0.31 -5.18
C ARG A 90 -1.89 0.32 -6.58
N LEU A 91 -0.65 0.81 -6.71
CA LEU A 91 0.07 0.79 -7.97
C LEU A 91 0.30 -0.64 -8.47
N ALA A 92 0.72 -1.54 -7.58
CA ALA A 92 0.93 -2.96 -7.90
C ALA A 92 -0.38 -3.63 -8.34
N TYR A 93 -1.50 -3.36 -7.66
CA TYR A 93 -2.82 -3.85 -8.05
C TYR A 93 -3.18 -3.42 -9.49
N HIS A 94 -3.03 -2.13 -9.79
CA HIS A 94 -3.34 -1.59 -11.12
C HIS A 94 -2.40 -2.06 -12.24
N ARG A 95 -1.25 -2.66 -11.92
CA ARG A 95 -0.37 -3.25 -12.92
C ARG A 95 -0.82 -4.64 -13.36
N ASN A 96 -1.69 -5.29 -12.60
CA ASN A 96 -2.25 -6.57 -13.00
C ASN A 96 -3.40 -6.36 -14.00
N PRO A 97 -3.26 -6.77 -15.28
CA PRO A 97 -4.28 -6.55 -16.29
C PRO A 97 -5.51 -7.45 -16.12
N ASP A 98 -5.39 -8.54 -15.36
CA ASP A 98 -6.46 -9.52 -15.15
C ASP A 98 -7.42 -9.09 -14.02
N TRP A 99 -7.08 -8.05 -13.27
CA TRP A 99 -7.92 -7.56 -12.17
C TRP A 99 -8.78 -6.38 -12.62
N PRO A 100 -10.07 -6.35 -12.21
CA PRO A 100 -10.94 -5.22 -12.49
C PRO A 100 -10.37 -3.92 -11.91
N PRO A 101 -10.57 -2.77 -12.59
CA PRO A 101 -10.19 -1.49 -12.04
C PRO A 101 -11.01 -1.16 -10.79
N MET A 102 -10.37 -0.53 -9.81
CA MET A 102 -11.06 0.02 -8.63
C MET A 102 -11.76 1.32 -8.98
N ASN A 103 -12.97 1.52 -8.46
CA ASN A 103 -13.70 2.79 -8.58
C ASN A 103 -13.25 3.78 -7.48
N VAL A 104 -11.96 4.13 -7.48
CA VAL A 104 -11.35 5.09 -6.55
C VAL A 104 -10.48 6.09 -7.32
N GLU A 105 -10.47 7.34 -6.87
CA GLU A 105 -9.61 8.36 -7.46
C GLU A 105 -8.13 7.98 -7.31
N ARG A 106 -7.43 7.87 -8.44
CA ARG A 106 -6.02 7.51 -8.45
C ARG A 106 -5.14 8.69 -8.07
N LYS A 107 -4.32 8.50 -7.04
CA LYS A 107 -3.30 9.46 -6.62
C LYS A 107 -1.94 9.08 -7.19
N GLN A 108 -1.82 9.09 -8.53
CA GLN A 108 -0.64 8.59 -9.25
C GLN A 108 0.69 9.20 -8.78
N ARG A 109 0.70 10.45 -8.32
CA ARG A 109 1.91 11.09 -7.80
C ARG A 109 2.37 10.43 -6.48
N GLU A 110 1.46 10.13 -5.56
CA GLU A 110 1.78 9.45 -4.31
C GLU A 110 2.21 8.00 -4.57
N GLU A 111 1.51 7.32 -5.48
CA GLU A 111 1.83 5.96 -5.92
C GLU A 111 3.27 5.84 -6.46
N ARG A 112 3.64 6.72 -7.40
CA ARG A 112 4.98 6.76 -7.98
C ARG A 112 6.04 7.21 -6.96
N ALA A 113 5.69 8.13 -6.07
CA ALA A 113 6.61 8.60 -5.05
C ALA A 113 7.00 7.48 -4.08
N MET A 114 6.01 6.72 -3.61
CA MET A 114 6.28 5.59 -2.71
C MET A 114 7.03 4.46 -3.39
N GLU A 115 6.67 4.13 -4.63
CA GLU A 115 7.47 3.18 -5.40
C GLU A 115 8.94 3.63 -5.46
N TYR A 116 9.21 4.87 -5.83
CA TYR A 116 10.58 5.38 -5.93
C TYR A 116 11.34 5.24 -4.60
N LEU A 117 10.74 5.72 -3.51
CA LEU A 117 11.35 5.67 -2.17
C LEU A 117 11.61 4.24 -1.69
N LEU A 118 10.75 3.27 -2.05
CA LEU A 118 10.93 1.88 -1.68
C LEU A 118 12.15 1.24 -2.37
N PHE A 119 12.45 1.64 -3.59
CA PHE A 119 13.60 1.13 -4.34
C PHE A 119 14.88 1.96 -4.16
N HIS A 120 14.77 3.19 -3.63
CA HIS A 120 15.87 4.17 -3.53
C HIS A 120 15.88 4.75 -2.10
N LEU A 121 16.29 3.94 -1.12
CA LEU A 121 16.25 4.31 0.31
C LEU A 121 17.28 5.39 0.69
N ASP A 122 18.20 5.70 -0.21
CA ASP A 122 19.15 6.81 -0.09
C ASP A 122 18.63 8.11 -0.72
N ALA A 123 17.50 8.06 -1.44
CA ALA A 123 16.95 9.19 -2.18
C ALA A 123 16.68 10.42 -1.30
N THR A 124 16.96 11.57 -1.88
CA THR A 124 16.64 12.88 -1.33
C THR A 124 15.29 13.39 -1.85
N VAL A 125 14.80 14.49 -1.26
CA VAL A 125 13.60 15.17 -1.75
C VAL A 125 13.80 15.73 -3.16
N ASP A 126 15.03 16.10 -3.52
CA ASP A 126 15.40 16.59 -4.85
C ASP A 126 15.34 15.46 -5.89
N ASP A 127 15.92 14.29 -5.58
CA ASP A 127 15.84 13.10 -6.46
C ASP A 127 14.38 12.72 -6.74
N LEU A 128 13.54 12.79 -5.72
CA LEU A 128 12.12 12.52 -5.83
C LEU A 128 11.38 13.58 -6.66
N ALA A 129 11.74 14.86 -6.52
CA ALA A 129 11.18 15.94 -7.31
C ALA A 129 11.50 15.77 -8.81
N ASP A 130 12.74 15.42 -9.12
CA ASP A 130 13.21 15.12 -10.47
C ASP A 130 12.49 13.89 -11.05
N HIS A 131 12.39 12.79 -10.29
CA HIS A 131 11.68 11.58 -10.71
C HIS A 131 10.20 11.85 -11.04
N LEU A 132 9.53 12.67 -10.23
CA LEU A 132 8.13 13.01 -10.39
C LEU A 132 7.89 14.12 -11.44
N GLY A 133 8.95 14.75 -11.95
CA GLY A 133 8.85 15.89 -12.87
C GLY A 133 8.13 17.09 -12.23
N THR A 134 8.40 17.35 -10.95
CA THR A 134 7.70 18.35 -10.13
C THR A 134 8.71 19.15 -9.29
N THR A 135 8.27 20.17 -8.56
CA THR A 135 9.17 20.95 -7.68
C THR A 135 9.29 20.32 -6.30
N VAL A 136 10.43 20.51 -5.61
CA VAL A 136 10.64 20.14 -4.20
C VAL A 136 9.50 20.64 -3.30
N LYS A 137 9.04 21.88 -3.52
CA LYS A 137 7.92 22.47 -2.78
C LYS A 137 6.62 21.68 -2.94
N GLN A 138 6.36 21.10 -4.11
CA GLN A 138 5.19 20.25 -4.34
C GLN A 138 5.35 18.87 -3.69
N VAL A 139 6.56 18.30 -3.72
CA VAL A 139 6.87 17.04 -3.01
C VAL A 139 6.69 17.20 -1.50
N GLN A 140 7.21 18.27 -0.91
CA GLN A 140 7.09 18.55 0.53
C GLN A 140 5.66 18.79 1.02
N ARG A 141 4.71 19.06 0.11
CA ARG A 141 3.28 19.16 0.45
C ARG A 141 2.60 17.79 0.57
N LEU A 142 3.24 16.72 0.10
CA LEU A 142 2.74 15.37 0.25
C LEU A 142 3.11 14.86 1.65
N THR A 143 2.16 14.91 2.58
CA THR A 143 2.35 14.47 3.97
C THR A 143 2.95 13.06 4.04
N LEU A 144 2.42 12.14 3.24
CA LEU A 144 2.87 10.75 3.18
C LEU A 144 4.34 10.62 2.77
N VAL A 145 4.81 11.43 1.80
CA VAL A 145 6.22 11.42 1.37
C VAL A 145 7.13 11.96 2.47
N LYS A 146 6.70 13.01 3.18
CA LYS A 146 7.47 13.57 4.28
C LYS A 146 7.68 12.54 5.39
N GLU A 147 6.64 11.81 5.75
CA GLU A 147 6.71 10.77 6.78
C GLU A 147 7.57 9.58 6.32
N ALA A 148 7.46 9.17 5.06
CA ALA A 148 8.29 8.12 4.48
C ALA A 148 9.79 8.48 4.51
N LEU A 149 10.15 9.69 4.08
CA LEU A 149 11.54 10.19 4.14
C LEU A 149 12.05 10.27 5.58
N GLN A 150 11.24 10.78 6.50
CA GLN A 150 11.61 10.83 7.92
C GLN A 150 11.87 9.43 8.49
N GLN A 151 11.05 8.44 8.13
CA GLN A 151 11.24 7.07 8.61
C GLN A 151 12.51 6.42 8.03
N ILE A 152 12.84 6.71 6.78
CA ILE A 152 14.11 6.32 6.17
C ILE A 152 15.28 6.92 6.96
N GLU A 153 15.24 8.23 7.25
CA GLU A 153 16.28 8.93 8.01
C GLU A 153 16.48 8.34 9.41
N LEU A 154 15.38 8.02 10.12
CA LEU A 154 15.42 7.42 11.46
C LEU A 154 15.99 5.99 11.48
N SER A 155 16.07 5.34 10.32
CA SER A 155 16.53 3.96 10.18
C SER A 155 18.01 3.86 9.75
N ARG A 156 18.68 5.00 9.58
CA ARG A 156 20.13 5.10 9.32
C ARG A 156 20.91 5.17 10.61
#